data_AF-A0A8T2Z4P1-F1
#
_entry.id   AF-A0A8T2Z4P1-F1
#
_cell.length_a   1.000
_cell.length_b   1.000
_cell.length_c   1.000
_cell.angle_alpha   90.00
_cell.angle_beta   90.00
_cell.angle_gamma   90.00
#
_symmetry.space_group_name_H-M   'P 1'
#
loop_
_entity.id
_entity.type
_entity.pdbx_description
1 polymer ?
#
loop_
_entity_poly.entity_id
_entity_poly.type
_entity_poly.pdbx_seq_one_letter_code
_entity_poly.pdbx_strand_id
1 'polypeptide(L)'
;MATELALEGNQWGGMVATEEEVADLISSCQDSDVDVTKQHVEEIVRTLVLDYAIMEVKSNGMAEFASIPIGKVCCKCISKEGLEGKPKAETGT
;
A
#
# COMPACT_ATOMS: atom_id res chain seq x y z
N MET A 1 -27.72 9.76 16.72
CA MET A 1 -27.65 8.29 16.82
C MET A 1 -27.05 7.80 15.53
N ALA A 2 -25.88 7.18 15.60
CA ALA A 2 -25.17 6.66 14.43
C ALA A 2 -25.64 5.22 14.19
N THR A 3 -26.32 5.01 13.07
CA THR A 3 -26.62 3.70 12.48
C THR A 3 -26.48 3.92 10.98
N GLU A 4 -25.34 3.52 10.43
CA GLU A 4 -25.21 2.26 9.71
C GLU A 4 -25.70 2.41 8.26
N LEU A 5 -24.79 2.87 7.40
CA LEU A 5 -24.79 2.49 5.99
C LEU A 5 -23.60 1.56 5.78
N ALA A 6 -23.88 0.28 6.00
CA ALA A 6 -22.97 -0.82 5.75
C ALA A 6 -22.87 -1.06 4.24
N LEU A 7 -21.63 -1.10 3.75
CA LEU A 7 -21.15 -2.02 2.71
C LEU A 7 -21.50 -1.75 1.24
N GLU A 8 -21.01 -0.61 0.72
CA GLU A 8 -20.42 -0.57 -0.65
C GLU A 8 -18.92 -0.22 -0.54
N GLY A 9 -18.25 -0.88 0.40
CA GLY A 9 -16.90 -0.57 0.86
C GLY A 9 -15.85 -1.62 0.51
N ASN A 10 -16.01 -2.37 -0.59
CA ASN A 10 -15.08 -3.41 -0.98
C ASN A 10 -14.63 -3.23 -2.42
N GLN A 11 -13.42 -2.69 -2.60
CA GLN A 11 -12.56 -3.19 -3.68
C GLN A 11 -11.06 -3.07 -3.36
N TRP A 12 -10.66 -2.50 -2.21
CA TRP A 12 -9.24 -2.31 -1.86
C TRP A 12 -8.90 -2.71 -0.42
N GLY A 13 -9.86 -3.28 0.33
CA GLY A 13 -9.62 -3.83 1.67
C GLY A 13 -9.05 -5.24 1.58
N GLY A 14 -7.76 -5.38 1.30
CA GLY A 14 -7.10 -6.68 1.25
C GLY A 14 -5.88 -6.81 0.35
N MET A 15 -5.40 -5.73 -0.28
CA MET A 15 -4.14 -5.80 -1.00
C MET A 15 -2.99 -5.87 0.01
N VAL A 16 -2.26 -6.98 -0.04
CA VAL A 16 -1.03 -7.22 0.68
C VAL A 16 0.07 -7.42 -0.35
N ALA A 17 1.23 -6.80 -0.13
CA ALA A 17 2.40 -6.98 -0.97
C ALA A 17 3.65 -7.15 -0.10
N THR A 18 4.59 -7.97 -0.56
CA THR A 18 5.93 -8.04 0.03
C THR A 18 6.83 -6.93 -0.52
N GLU A 19 7.91 -6.59 0.17
CA GLU A 19 8.88 -5.59 -0.32
C GLU A 19 9.43 -5.95 -1.72
N GLU A 20 9.54 -7.25 -2.01
CA GLU A 20 9.95 -7.77 -3.31
C GLU A 20 8.92 -7.43 -4.40
N GLU A 21 7.63 -7.69 -4.14
CA GLU A 21 6.56 -7.34 -5.08
C GLU A 21 6.42 -5.83 -5.28
N VAL A 22 6.67 -5.03 -4.23
CA VAL A 22 6.72 -3.57 -4.33
C VAL A 22 7.90 -3.13 -5.19
N ALA A 23 9.08 -3.72 -5.00
CA ALA A 23 10.27 -3.45 -5.83
C ALA A 23 10.04 -3.84 -7.30
N ASP A 24 9.42 -4.99 -7.53
CA ASP A 24 9.07 -5.49 -8.87
C ASP A 24 8.07 -4.55 -9.56
N LEU A 25 7.06 -4.07 -8.83
CA LEU A 25 6.09 -3.12 -9.38
C LEU A 25 6.75 -1.78 -9.74
N ILE A 26 7.58 -1.23 -8.85
CA ILE A 26 8.27 0.04 -9.10
C ILE A 26 9.24 -0.10 -10.28
N SER A 27 10.00 -1.19 -10.35
CA SER A 27 10.92 -1.46 -11.46
C SER A 27 10.21 -1.76 -12.79
N SER A 28 8.98 -2.27 -12.74
CA SER A 28 8.14 -2.44 -13.93
C SER A 28 7.57 -1.12 -14.47
N CYS A 29 7.65 -0.02 -13.70
CA CYS A 29 7.15 1.28 -14.10
C CYS A 29 8.09 1.90 -15.15
N GLN A 30 7.63 1.96 -16.41
CA GLN A 30 8.47 2.35 -17.56
C GLN A 30 8.92 3.82 -17.57
N ASP A 31 8.42 4.65 -16.65
CA ASP A 31 8.68 6.09 -16.62
C ASP A 31 9.80 6.51 -15.66
N SER A 32 10.38 5.59 -14.87
CA SER A 32 11.49 5.90 -13.97
C SER A 32 12.84 5.53 -14.57
N ASP A 33 13.62 6.53 -15.01
CA ASP A 33 15.05 6.42 -15.38
C ASP A 33 15.96 6.19 -14.14
N VAL A 34 15.35 5.83 -13.00
CA VAL A 34 16.02 5.68 -11.70
C VAL A 34 16.27 4.21 -11.45
N ASP A 35 17.53 3.85 -11.17
CA ASP A 35 17.88 2.53 -10.64
C ASP A 35 17.16 2.31 -9.29
N VAL A 36 16.13 1.48 -9.32
CA VAL A 36 15.35 1.11 -8.13
C VAL A 36 16.20 0.11 -7.32
N THR A 37 16.93 0.63 -6.35
CA THR A 37 17.64 -0.21 -5.38
C THR A 37 16.71 -0.64 -4.26
N LYS A 38 17.08 -1.71 -3.55
CA LYS A 38 16.36 -2.16 -2.35
C LYS A 38 16.21 -1.03 -1.32
N GLN A 39 17.21 -0.16 -1.19
CA GLN A 39 17.16 0.96 -0.25
C GLN A 39 16.06 1.97 -0.60
N HIS A 40 15.87 2.28 -1.89
CA HIS A 40 14.79 3.16 -2.33
C HIS A 40 13.41 2.59 -1.96
N VAL A 41 13.23 1.27 -2.14
CA VAL A 41 11.97 0.59 -1.80
C VAL A 41 11.73 0.64 -0.28
N GLU A 42 12.75 0.36 0.53
CA GLU A 42 12.65 0.46 1.99
C GLU A 42 12.28 1.88 2.44
N GLU A 43 12.85 2.92 1.81
CA GLU A 43 12.54 4.33 2.12
C GLU A 43 11.10 4.70 1.76
N ILE A 44 10.63 4.27 0.59
CA ILE A 44 9.23 4.47 0.16
C ILE A 44 8.28 3.78 1.14
N VAL A 45 8.53 2.51 1.47
CA VAL A 45 7.71 1.74 2.41
C VAL A 45 7.69 2.41 3.79
N ARG A 46 8.84 2.82 4.31
CA ARG A 46 8.91 3.52 5.60
C ARG A 46 8.12 4.82 5.59
N THR A 47 8.21 5.61 4.52
CA THR A 47 7.45 6.86 4.39
C THR A 47 5.94 6.58 4.41
N LEU A 48 5.49 5.58 3.65
CA LEU A 48 4.07 5.19 3.62
C LEU A 48 3.57 4.62 4.95
N VAL A 49 4.43 3.96 5.73
CA VAL A 49 4.10 3.51 7.11
C VAL A 49 3.96 4.71 8.04
N LEU A 50 4.87 5.69 7.94
CA LEU A 50 4.80 6.92 8.73
C LEU A 50 3.54 7.76 8.39
N ASP A 51 3.14 7.76 7.13
CA ASP A 51 1.93 8.43 6.64
C ASP A 51 0.63 7.64 6.91
N TYR A 52 0.72 6.50 7.62
CA TYR A 52 -0.41 5.60 7.89
C TYR A 52 -1.16 5.13 6.62
N ALA A 53 -0.50 5.17 5.46
CA ALA A 53 -1.04 4.68 4.19
C ALA A 53 -0.96 3.15 4.10
N ILE A 54 0.12 2.57 4.64
CA ILE A 54 0.34 1.11 4.71
C ILE A 54 0.81 0.70 6.11
N MET A 55 0.61 -0.56 6.47
CA MET A 55 1.09 -1.16 7.73
C MET A 55 1.88 -2.43 7.45
N GLU A 56 3.01 -2.58 8.13
CA GLU A 56 3.73 -3.85 8.13
C GLU A 56 3.03 -4.88 9.02
N VAL A 57 2.79 -6.06 8.44
CA VAL A 57 2.16 -7.20 9.09
C VAL A 57 2.94 -8.47 8.73
N LYS A 58 2.79 -9.52 9.54
CA LYS A 58 3.33 -10.84 9.22
C LYS A 58 2.26 -11.69 8.57
N SER A 59 2.61 -12.35 7.47
CA SER A 59 1.73 -13.31 6.81
C SER A 59 1.31 -14.43 7.77
N ASN A 60 0.00 -14.70 7.80
CA ASN A 60 -0.56 -15.89 8.44
C ASN A 60 -0.79 -17.04 7.43
N GLY A 61 -0.45 -16.85 6.16
CA GLY A 61 -0.63 -17.82 5.07
C GLY A 61 -2.10 -18.08 4.68
N MET A 62 -3.05 -17.25 5.12
CA MET A 62 -4.47 -17.42 4.87
C MET A 62 -5.07 -16.19 4.18
N ALA A 63 -6.18 -16.40 3.44
CA ALA A 63 -6.92 -15.35 2.74
C ALA A 63 -6.01 -14.47 1.86
N GLU A 64 -5.89 -13.18 2.19
CA GLU A 64 -5.04 -12.19 1.51
C GLU A 64 -3.54 -12.53 1.53
N PHE A 65 -3.11 -13.41 2.44
CA PHE A 65 -1.72 -13.89 2.54
C PHE A 65 -1.50 -15.27 1.93
N ALA A 66 -2.47 -15.86 1.21
CA ALA A 66 -2.38 -17.24 0.72
C ALA A 66 -1.15 -17.52 -0.18
N SER A 67 -0.68 -16.50 -0.90
CA SER A 67 0.52 -16.58 -1.75
C SER A 67 1.82 -16.21 -1.03
N ILE A 68 1.75 -15.78 0.23
CA ILE A 68 2.89 -15.26 1.00
C ILE A 68 3.25 -16.28 2.10
N PRO A 69 4.51 -16.74 2.18
CA PRO A 69 4.94 -17.67 3.23
C PRO A 69 4.61 -17.18 4.64
N ILE A 70 4.11 -18.07 5.50
CA ILE A 70 3.79 -17.77 6.90
C ILE A 70 5.02 -17.17 7.59
N GLY A 71 4.82 -16.06 8.29
CA GLY A 71 5.87 -15.35 9.02
C GLY A 71 6.71 -14.38 8.18
N LYS A 72 6.55 -14.35 6.84
CA LYS A 72 7.16 -13.32 5.99
C LYS A 72 6.50 -11.97 6.28
N VAL A 73 7.33 -10.92 6.34
CA VAL A 73 6.85 -9.53 6.51
C VAL A 73 6.27 -9.04 5.19
N CYS A 74 5.16 -8.33 5.29
CA CYS A 74 4.41 -7.81 4.16
C CYS A 74 3.68 -6.53 4.56
N CYS A 75 3.36 -5.71 3.57
CA CYS A 75 2.68 -4.43 3.73
C CYS A 75 1.21 -4.60 3.37
N LYS A 76 0.31 -4.08 4.21
CA LYS A 76 -1.12 -4.02 3.96
C LYS A 76 -1.56 -2.56 3.87
N CYS A 77 -2.33 -2.21 2.84
CA CYS A 77 -2.91 -0.87 2.73
C CYS A 77 -3.95 -0.64 3.84
N ILE A 78 -3.85 0.49 4.57
CA ILE A 78 -4.73 0.79 5.70
C ILE A 78 -5.89 1.74 5.32
N SER A 79 -5.72 2.59 4.29
CA SER A 79 -6.70 3.63 3.98
C SER A 79 -6.87 3.89 2.48
N LYS A 80 -8.06 4.38 2.11
CA LYS A 80 -8.35 4.95 0.78
C LYS A 80 -7.72 6.33 0.59
N GLU A 81 -7.27 6.98 1.67
CA GLU A 81 -6.83 8.38 1.68
C GLU A 81 -5.36 8.54 1.25
N GLY A 82 -4.51 7.52 1.41
CA GLY A 82 -3.10 7.56 0.99
C GLY A 82 -2.86 7.40 -0.52
N LEU A 83 -3.91 7.12 -1.30
CA LEU A 83 -3.88 6.93 -2.76
C LEU A 83 -4.56 8.07 -3.53
N GLU A 84 -5.05 9.12 -2.86
CA GLU A 84 -5.44 10.36 -3.54
C GLU A 84 -4.21 11.20 -3.87
N GLY A 85 -3.39 10.69 -4.79
CA GLY A 85 -2.38 11.46 -5.51
C GLY A 85 -3.01 12.45 -6.50
N LYS A 86 -3.89 13.34 -6.04
CA LYS A 86 -4.24 14.56 -6.78
C LYS A 86 -3.92 15.81 -5.97
N PRO A 87 -3.13 16.76 -6.53
CA PRO A 87 -3.10 18.12 -6.01
C PRO A 87 -4.49 18.69 -6.18
N LYS A 88 -5.24 18.84 -5.08
CA LYS A 88 -6.42 19.70 -5.09
C LYS A 88 -5.90 21.12 -5.00
N ALA A 89 -5.63 21.67 -6.18
CA ALA A 89 -5.42 23.09 -6.41
C ALA A 89 -6.42 23.89 -5.57
N GLU A 90 -5.87 24.70 -4.68
CA GLU A 90 -6.47 25.96 -4.27
C GLU A 90 -7.09 26.64 -5.50
N THR A 91 -8.41 26.63 -5.59
CA THR A 91 -9.12 27.56 -6.46
C THR A 91 -9.89 28.46 -5.51
N GLY A 92 -9.28 29.62 -5.25
CA GLY A 92 -9.97 30.71 -4.59
C GLY A 92 -11.17 31.17 -5.40
N THR A 93 -12.21 31.59 -4.69
CA THR A 93 -13.09 32.69 -5.09
C THR A 93 -13.61 33.33 -3.82
#